data_AF-A0A813GLJ6-F1
#
_entry.id   AF-A0A813GLJ6-F1
#
_cell.length_a   1.000
_cell.length_b   1.000
_cell.length_c   1.000
_cell.angle_alpha   90.00
_cell.angle_beta   90.00
_cell.angle_gamma   90.00
#
_symmetry.space_group_name_H-M   'P 1'
#
loop_
_entity.id
_entity.type
_entity.pdbx_description
1 polymer ?
#
loop_
_entity_poly.entity_id
_entity_poly.type
_entity_poly.pdbx_seq_one_letter_code
_entity_poly.pdbx_strand_id
1 'polypeptide(L)'
;MSLSALLAAWAFVLHPACAAPMPQCDGDASPGCAIPKAQVLLQNSRQKTLQVHALSGSLAEQSALVQELVDEVVKQGRNLSNVQREIVERLNATFFNETLPQLQERHQNDQRLLDVHASSIRQCDADLATAQSSVAGVSGEQSALKASHSRCEAEKTNVTSEKEAKQASLTAFLSAAAAPSNVMPAQRGPTPEMDAFLASNLEFYASFKTSFAAEKAALTAAAASLSNKTVECSEGKVSFDAKFCEWKIEVQGATATYSTCRSEGATLYQATLNTARSNAGGRKADYGALMKVQCFLKVLLAWDSAMATSKLEECSNEAVTNPSSLDLTEPSLPAYNETSISSLGSPGSEVQCETSNNAATSASIYGTYG
;
A
#
# COMPACT_ATOMS: atom_id res chain seq x y z
N MET A 1 -5.51 59.86 27.26
CA MET A 1 -4.13 59.33 27.16
C MET A 1 -3.37 60.15 26.14
N SER A 2 -2.08 60.48 26.34
CA SER A 2 -1.35 61.27 25.33
C SER A 2 -1.11 60.43 24.08
N LEU A 3 -1.17 61.06 22.89
CA LEU A 3 -0.94 60.42 21.59
C LEU A 3 0.42 59.67 21.54
N SER A 4 1.39 60.14 22.33
CA SER A 4 2.71 59.52 22.51
C SER A 4 2.68 58.21 23.29
N ALA A 5 1.73 58.01 24.21
CA ALA A 5 1.61 56.78 24.99
C ALA A 5 0.99 55.63 24.18
N LEU A 6 0.10 55.92 23.22
CA LEU A 6 -0.53 54.93 22.34
C LEU A 6 0.45 54.37 21.29
N LEU A 7 1.34 55.20 20.74
CA LEU A 7 2.33 54.78 19.74
C LEU A 7 3.53 54.03 20.36
N ALA A 8 3.89 54.33 21.62
CA ALA A 8 4.98 53.65 22.33
C ALA A 8 4.66 52.18 22.66
N ALA A 9 3.38 51.83 22.82
CA ALA A 9 2.95 50.46 23.09
C ALA A 9 3.16 49.50 21.90
N TRP A 10 3.26 50.02 20.67
CA TRP A 10 3.43 49.21 19.45
C TRP A 10 4.90 48.89 19.09
N ALA A 11 5.87 49.64 19.61
CA ALA A 11 7.28 49.51 19.21
C ALA A 11 8.03 48.33 19.86
N PHE A 12 7.45 47.65 20.86
CA PHE A 12 8.13 46.65 21.69
C PHE A 12 8.00 45.18 21.22
N VAL A 13 7.31 44.91 20.10
CA VAL A 13 6.87 43.54 19.72
C VAL A 13 7.81 42.85 18.70
N LEU A 14 8.82 43.52 18.17
CA LEU A 14 9.66 42.98 17.08
C LEU A 14 11.04 42.55 17.60
N HIS A 15 11.20 41.33 18.14
CA HIS A 15 12.48 40.56 18.16
C HIS A 15 12.24 39.11 18.67
N PRO A 16 12.53 38.05 17.87
CA PRO A 16 12.68 36.69 18.41
C PRO A 16 14.15 36.24 18.41
N ALA A 17 14.58 35.67 19.54
CA ALA A 17 15.88 35.03 19.75
C ALA A 17 15.92 33.56 19.30
N CYS A 18 17.14 33.08 19.05
CA CYS A 18 17.55 31.84 18.37
C CYS A 18 17.02 30.49 18.91
N ALA A 19 16.94 29.52 17.98
CA ALA A 19 16.70 28.10 18.22
C ALA A 19 17.99 27.32 18.58
N ALA A 20 17.84 26.23 19.35
CA ALA A 20 18.87 25.24 19.66
C ALA A 20 18.70 23.96 18.80
N PRO A 21 19.76 23.17 18.52
CA PRO A 21 19.69 22.01 17.64
C PRO A 21 19.36 20.71 18.39
N MET A 22 18.71 19.76 17.70
CA MET A 22 18.48 18.38 18.13
C MET A 22 19.19 17.38 17.18
N PRO A 23 19.43 16.12 17.62
CA PRO A 23 20.57 15.32 17.21
C PRO A 23 20.33 14.51 15.92
N GLN A 24 21.43 14.28 15.20
CA GLN A 24 21.50 13.41 14.01
C GLN A 24 21.74 11.95 14.43
N CYS A 25 21.07 11.03 13.73
CA CYS A 25 21.39 9.61 13.71
C CYS A 25 22.13 9.31 12.40
N ASP A 26 23.40 8.92 12.49
CA ASP A 26 24.19 8.42 11.37
C ASP A 26 24.32 6.89 11.47
N GLY A 27 24.22 6.21 10.32
CA GLY A 27 25.08 5.07 9.98
C GLY A 27 24.58 3.64 10.24
N ASP A 28 24.26 2.97 9.12
CA ASP A 28 24.49 1.57 8.76
C ASP A 28 23.58 0.39 9.18
N ALA A 29 22.92 -0.14 8.14
CA ALA A 29 22.70 -1.56 7.80
C ALA A 29 22.05 -2.49 8.83
N SER A 30 20.72 -2.50 8.85
CA SER A 30 19.91 -3.67 9.25
C SER A 30 18.60 -3.73 8.44
N PRO A 31 18.11 -4.92 8.02
CA PRO A 31 16.92 -5.08 7.19
C PRO A 31 15.66 -4.97 8.06
N GLY A 32 15.31 -3.75 8.47
CA GLY A 32 14.15 -3.52 9.32
C GLY A 32 13.72 -2.05 9.44
N CYS A 33 14.33 -1.12 8.69
CA CYS A 33 13.95 0.29 8.70
C CYS A 33 13.83 0.82 7.27
N ALA A 34 12.82 0.35 6.55
CA ALA A 34 12.25 1.12 5.45
C ALA A 34 11.12 1.97 6.05
N ILE A 35 11.47 3.10 6.68
CA ILE A 35 10.47 4.12 6.99
C ILE A 35 10.12 4.75 5.63
N PRO A 36 8.89 4.61 5.12
CA PRO A 36 8.52 5.23 3.86
C PRO A 36 8.72 6.74 3.98
N LYS A 37 9.22 7.38 2.90
CA LYS A 37 9.44 8.84 2.84
C LYS A 37 8.21 9.65 3.29
N ALA A 38 7.01 9.07 3.23
CA ALA A 38 5.78 9.60 3.79
C ALA A 38 5.80 9.81 5.32
N GLN A 39 6.43 8.92 6.10
CA GLN A 39 6.53 9.03 7.57
C GLN A 39 7.50 10.13 8.03
N VAL A 40 8.57 10.38 7.28
CA VAL A 40 9.49 11.51 7.53
C VAL A 40 8.81 12.84 7.23
N LEU A 41 7.94 12.88 6.21
CA LEU A 41 7.09 14.05 5.92
C LEU A 41 5.99 14.26 6.98
N LEU A 42 5.45 13.17 7.56
CA LEU A 42 4.46 13.18 8.65
C LEU A 42 5.01 13.72 9.99
N GLN A 43 6.32 13.57 10.26
CA GLN A 43 6.94 14.14 11.46
C GLN A 43 7.25 15.63 11.33
N ASN A 44 7.66 16.07 10.13
CA ASN A 44 7.94 17.47 9.84
C ASN A 44 6.67 18.35 9.85
N SER A 45 5.49 17.78 9.51
CA SER A 45 4.23 18.52 9.59
C SER A 45 3.79 18.80 11.03
N ARG A 46 4.03 17.86 11.96
CA ARG A 46 3.69 18.02 13.38
C ARG A 46 4.53 19.09 14.09
N GLN A 47 5.80 19.25 13.72
CA GLN A 47 6.66 20.30 14.30
C GLN A 47 6.30 21.71 13.80
N LYS A 48 5.80 21.84 12.56
CA LYS A 48 5.43 23.15 11.99
C LYS A 48 4.14 23.74 12.59
N THR A 49 3.23 22.90 13.07
CA THR A 49 1.95 23.33 13.67
C THR A 49 2.12 23.97 15.07
N LEU A 50 3.25 23.75 15.74
CA LEU A 50 3.48 24.22 17.11
C LEU A 50 4.13 25.61 17.22
N GLN A 51 4.50 26.27 16.11
CA GLN A 51 5.22 27.56 16.14
C GLN A 51 4.37 28.82 15.84
N VAL A 52 3.05 28.71 15.62
CA VAL A 52 2.24 29.86 15.13
C VAL A 52 1.52 30.65 16.24
N HIS A 53 1.74 30.35 17.53
CA HIS A 53 1.10 31.07 18.64
C HIS A 53 2.04 32.04 19.39
N ALA A 54 2.56 33.05 18.70
CA ALA A 54 3.28 34.15 19.37
C ALA A 54 3.21 35.49 18.61
N LEU A 55 2.02 36.04 18.42
CA LEU A 55 1.78 37.48 18.19
C LEU A 55 0.52 37.85 19.00
N SER A 56 0.70 38.59 20.09
CA SER A 56 -0.21 38.67 21.24
C SER A 56 -1.35 39.68 21.12
N GLY A 57 -2.09 39.64 20.00
CA GLY A 57 -3.36 40.33 19.81
C GLY A 57 -3.90 40.05 18.41
N SER A 58 -5.17 39.69 18.28
CA SER A 58 -5.75 39.36 16.97
C SER A 58 -5.69 40.56 16.03
N LEU A 59 -5.53 40.36 14.73
CA LEU A 59 -5.44 41.46 13.75
C LEU A 59 -6.70 42.35 13.76
N ALA A 60 -7.82 41.78 14.18
CA ALA A 60 -9.06 42.49 14.47
C ALA A 60 -8.95 43.46 15.66
N GLU A 61 -8.30 43.06 16.76
CA GLU A 61 -8.03 43.94 17.91
C GLU A 61 -7.08 45.08 17.51
N GLN A 62 -6.05 44.76 16.73
CA GLN A 62 -5.14 45.76 16.18
C GLN A 62 -5.89 46.76 15.28
N SER A 63 -6.83 46.28 14.46
CA SER A 63 -7.69 47.14 13.65
C SER A 63 -8.58 48.07 14.48
N ALA A 64 -9.08 47.63 15.63
CA ALA A 64 -9.90 48.45 16.51
C ALA A 64 -9.08 49.57 17.17
N LEU A 65 -7.85 49.26 17.60
CA LEU A 65 -6.92 50.25 18.17
C LEU A 65 -6.53 51.33 17.15
N VAL A 66 -6.25 50.93 15.91
CA VAL A 66 -5.94 51.88 14.83
C VAL A 66 -7.15 52.78 14.55
N GLN A 67 -8.36 52.21 14.54
CA GLN A 67 -9.59 52.98 14.36
C GLN A 67 -9.79 54.04 15.47
N GLU A 68 -9.59 53.68 16.74
CA GLU A 68 -9.69 54.61 17.86
C GLU A 68 -8.68 55.76 17.74
N LEU A 69 -7.45 55.45 17.33
CA LEU A 69 -6.42 56.47 17.08
C LEU A 69 -6.84 57.42 15.95
N VAL A 70 -7.42 56.90 14.87
CA VAL A 70 -7.91 57.72 13.75
C VAL A 70 -9.03 58.65 14.19
N ASP A 71 -10.00 58.13 14.93
CA ASP A 71 -11.13 58.91 15.45
C ASP A 71 -10.64 60.07 16.33
N GLU A 72 -9.64 59.84 17.18
CA GLU A 72 -9.08 60.88 18.04
C GLU A 72 -8.31 61.95 17.24
N VAL A 73 -7.51 61.54 16.25
CA VAL A 73 -6.77 62.45 15.37
C VAL A 73 -7.71 63.34 14.56
N VAL A 74 -8.78 62.77 14.01
CA VAL A 74 -9.81 63.52 13.27
C VAL A 74 -10.59 64.45 14.19
N LYS A 75 -11.05 63.99 15.37
CA LYS A 75 -11.78 64.81 16.35
C LYS A 75 -10.97 66.01 16.84
N GLN A 76 -9.67 65.82 17.10
CA GLN A 76 -8.82 66.91 17.59
C GLN A 76 -8.39 67.89 16.49
N GLY A 77 -8.58 67.55 15.21
CA GLY A 77 -8.17 68.39 14.08
C GLY A 77 -6.66 68.64 14.01
N ARG A 78 -5.85 67.76 14.62
CA ARG A 78 -4.39 67.90 14.69
C ARG A 78 -3.72 66.92 13.73
N ASN A 79 -2.81 67.41 12.90
CA ASN A 79 -2.00 66.57 12.02
C ASN A 79 -0.92 65.79 12.80
N LEU A 80 -0.54 64.62 12.29
CA LEU A 80 0.61 63.87 12.78
C LEU A 80 1.91 64.69 12.63
N SER A 81 2.79 64.60 13.62
CA SER A 81 4.17 65.10 13.50
C SER A 81 4.98 64.27 12.48
N ASN A 82 6.11 64.81 12.00
CA ASN A 82 6.96 64.13 11.02
C ASN A 82 7.41 62.73 11.49
N VAL A 83 7.78 62.60 12.77
CA VAL A 83 8.18 61.30 13.36
C VAL A 83 7.01 60.31 13.38
N GLN A 84 5.81 60.77 13.70
CA GLN A 84 4.62 59.93 13.72
C GLN A 84 4.21 59.49 12.31
N ARG A 85 4.33 60.38 11.33
CA ARG A 85 4.09 60.10 9.91
C ARG A 85 5.02 58.99 9.41
N GLU A 86 6.31 59.07 9.72
CA GLU A 86 7.30 58.06 9.33
C GLU A 86 6.99 56.67 9.94
N ILE A 87 6.48 56.63 11.17
CA ILE A 87 6.03 55.38 11.80
C ILE A 87 4.83 54.79 11.07
N VAL A 88 3.83 55.61 10.74
CA VAL A 88 2.63 55.17 10.00
C VAL A 88 2.99 54.68 8.60
N GLU A 89 3.93 55.35 7.92
CA GLU A 89 4.46 54.92 6.62
C GLU A 89 5.16 53.57 6.70
N ARG A 90 6.01 53.34 7.72
CA ARG A 90 6.63 52.03 7.96
C ARG A 90 5.61 50.94 8.25
N LEU A 91 4.62 51.21 9.10
CA LEU A 91 3.55 50.24 9.40
C LEU A 91 2.78 49.86 8.15
N ASN A 92 2.41 50.86 7.33
CA ASN A 92 1.77 50.60 6.04
C ASN A 92 2.66 49.74 5.15
N ALA A 93 3.96 50.04 5.05
CA ALA A 93 4.91 49.23 4.28
C ALA A 93 5.00 47.78 4.78
N THR A 94 5.07 47.55 6.09
CA THR A 94 5.09 46.19 6.69
C THR A 94 3.84 45.40 6.31
N PHE A 95 2.65 46.00 6.39
CA PHE A 95 1.41 45.30 6.03
C PHE A 95 1.40 44.87 4.55
N PHE A 96 1.86 45.72 3.63
CA PHE A 96 1.86 45.45 2.19
C PHE A 96 2.99 44.52 1.73
N ASN A 97 4.19 44.77 2.22
CA ASN A 97 5.38 44.11 1.71
C ASN A 97 5.70 42.80 2.44
N GLU A 98 5.12 42.59 3.63
CA GLU A 98 5.42 41.41 4.45
C GLU A 98 4.14 40.64 4.79
N THR A 99 3.17 41.27 5.48
CA THR A 99 2.02 40.54 6.04
C THR A 99 1.10 39.97 4.97
N LEU A 100 0.76 40.75 3.93
CA LEU A 100 -0.09 40.27 2.83
C LEU A 100 0.57 39.13 2.04
N PRO A 101 1.86 39.23 1.62
CA PRO A 101 2.58 38.12 1.01
C PRO A 101 2.63 36.86 1.89
N GLN A 102 2.89 36.99 3.19
CA GLN A 102 2.88 35.84 4.11
C GLN A 102 1.51 35.17 4.22
N LEU A 103 0.43 35.96 4.16
CA LEU A 103 -0.93 35.44 4.17
C LEU A 103 -1.18 34.59 2.91
N GLN A 104 -0.74 35.05 1.74
CA GLN A 104 -0.80 34.31 0.49
C GLN A 104 0.08 33.05 0.51
N GLU A 105 1.31 33.14 1.04
CA GLU A 105 2.22 32.00 1.16
C GLU A 105 1.61 30.89 2.04
N ARG A 106 1.02 31.26 3.19
CA ARG A 106 0.32 30.31 4.07
C ARG A 106 -0.87 29.66 3.37
N HIS A 107 -1.63 30.41 2.57
CA HIS A 107 -2.69 29.85 1.73
C HIS A 107 -2.14 28.83 0.71
N GLN A 108 -1.08 29.18 -0.01
CA GLN A 108 -0.44 28.30 -0.99
C GLN A 108 0.13 27.03 -0.34
N ASN A 109 0.63 27.12 0.88
CA ASN A 109 1.11 25.96 1.64
C ASN A 109 -0.02 24.97 1.96
N ASP A 110 -1.18 25.47 2.41
CA ASP A 110 -2.37 24.62 2.63
C ASP A 110 -2.84 23.98 1.32
N GLN A 111 -2.89 24.74 0.23
CA GLN A 111 -3.27 24.23 -1.09
C GLN A 111 -2.33 23.11 -1.55
N ARG A 112 -1.01 23.33 -1.45
CA ARG A 112 0.01 22.34 -1.82
C ARG A 112 -0.12 21.06 -0.99
N LEU A 113 -0.41 21.18 0.31
CA LEU A 113 -0.56 20.02 1.18
C LEU A 113 -1.78 19.18 0.78
N LEU A 114 -2.90 19.82 0.42
CA LEU A 114 -4.07 19.13 -0.12
C LEU A 114 -3.74 18.40 -1.43
N ASP A 115 -3.02 19.07 -2.35
CA ASP A 115 -2.61 18.48 -3.62
C ASP A 115 -1.72 17.25 -3.43
N VAL A 116 -0.78 17.31 -2.46
CA VAL A 116 0.10 16.20 -2.10
C VAL A 116 -0.71 15.02 -1.57
N HIS A 117 -1.66 15.25 -0.66
CA HIS A 117 -2.51 14.16 -0.15
C HIS A 117 -3.39 13.53 -1.24
N ALA A 118 -3.99 14.35 -2.12
CA ALA A 118 -4.74 13.84 -3.26
C ALA A 118 -3.87 13.04 -4.23
N SER A 119 -2.62 13.47 -4.45
CA SER A 119 -1.65 12.73 -5.25
C SER A 119 -1.25 11.40 -4.60
N SER A 120 -1.08 11.37 -3.27
CA SER A 120 -0.80 10.13 -2.54
C SER A 120 -1.92 9.11 -2.69
N ILE A 121 -3.18 9.57 -2.68
CA ILE A 121 -4.34 8.68 -2.89
C ILE A 121 -4.35 8.13 -4.32
N ARG A 122 -4.03 8.95 -5.33
CA ARG A 122 -3.87 8.49 -6.72
C ARG A 122 -2.72 7.49 -6.86
N GLN A 123 -1.64 7.65 -6.11
CA GLN A 123 -0.53 6.71 -6.11
C GLN A 123 -0.96 5.32 -5.61
N CYS A 124 -1.87 5.23 -4.63
CA CYS A 124 -2.41 3.93 -4.21
C CYS A 124 -3.03 3.15 -5.39
N ASP A 125 -3.71 3.83 -6.33
CA ASP A 125 -4.31 3.18 -7.50
C ASP A 125 -3.23 2.72 -8.50
N ALA A 126 -2.15 3.49 -8.66
CA ALA A 126 -1.01 3.10 -9.49
C ALA A 126 -0.22 1.91 -8.89
N ASP A 127 -0.08 1.87 -7.57
CA ASP A 127 0.56 0.77 -6.85
C ASP A 127 -0.28 -0.50 -6.96
N LEU A 128 -1.62 -0.39 -6.87
CA LEU A 128 -2.53 -1.51 -7.13
C LEU A 128 -2.39 -2.03 -8.56
N ALA A 129 -2.29 -1.14 -9.56
CA ALA A 129 -2.08 -1.54 -10.96
C ALA A 129 -0.77 -2.32 -11.17
N THR A 130 0.28 -1.92 -10.44
CA THR A 130 1.55 -2.65 -10.44
C THR A 130 1.39 -4.03 -9.80
N ALA A 131 0.70 -4.10 -8.65
CA ALA A 131 0.43 -5.36 -7.96
C ALA A 131 -0.43 -6.32 -8.81
N GLN A 132 -1.40 -5.80 -9.58
CA GLN A 132 -2.20 -6.61 -10.52
C GLN A 132 -1.33 -7.36 -11.53
N SER A 133 -0.27 -6.71 -12.04
CA SER A 133 0.64 -7.33 -13.01
C SER A 133 1.45 -8.48 -12.38
N SER A 134 1.91 -8.31 -11.14
CA SER A 134 2.58 -9.37 -10.36
C SER A 134 1.66 -10.56 -10.14
N VAL A 135 0.46 -10.28 -9.59
CA VAL A 135 -0.55 -11.30 -9.28
C VAL A 135 -0.96 -12.06 -10.53
N ALA A 136 -1.09 -11.39 -11.69
CA ALA A 136 -1.42 -12.04 -12.95
C ALA A 136 -0.32 -13.02 -13.40
N GLY A 137 0.95 -12.69 -13.19
CA GLY A 137 2.08 -13.58 -13.45
C GLY A 137 2.01 -14.85 -12.61
N VAL A 138 1.88 -14.71 -11.30
CA VAL A 138 1.82 -15.85 -10.38
C VAL A 138 0.55 -16.69 -10.60
N SER A 139 -0.59 -16.04 -10.88
CA SER A 139 -1.84 -16.72 -11.22
C SER A 139 -1.73 -17.56 -12.50
N GLY A 140 -1.01 -17.04 -13.51
CA GLY A 140 -0.74 -17.76 -14.76
C GLY A 140 0.10 -19.02 -14.53
N GLU A 141 1.18 -18.92 -13.76
CA GLU A 141 2.02 -20.08 -13.38
C GLU A 141 1.24 -21.12 -12.58
N GLN A 142 0.49 -20.66 -11.57
CA GLN A 142 -0.38 -21.49 -10.75
C GLN A 142 -1.39 -22.25 -11.60
N SER A 143 -2.02 -21.59 -12.58
CA SER A 143 -2.99 -22.21 -13.50
C SER A 143 -2.34 -23.26 -14.40
N ALA A 144 -1.11 -23.01 -14.88
CA ALA A 144 -0.36 -23.97 -15.68
C ALA A 144 0.01 -25.23 -14.87
N LEU A 145 0.46 -25.05 -13.62
CA LEU A 145 0.77 -26.16 -12.72
C LEU A 145 -0.49 -26.96 -12.36
N LYS A 146 -1.63 -26.29 -12.13
CA LYS A 146 -2.93 -26.96 -11.92
C LYS A 146 -3.26 -27.87 -13.09
N ALA A 147 -3.18 -27.35 -14.31
CA ALA A 147 -3.45 -28.11 -15.53
C ALA A 147 -2.45 -29.27 -15.73
N SER A 148 -1.18 -29.07 -15.36
CA SER A 148 -0.17 -30.13 -15.42
C SER A 148 -0.47 -31.27 -14.45
N HIS A 149 -0.77 -30.94 -13.17
CA HIS A 149 -1.12 -31.92 -12.16
C HIS A 149 -2.40 -32.71 -12.54
N SER A 150 -3.45 -32.02 -13.03
CA SER A 150 -4.67 -32.70 -13.50
C SER A 150 -4.40 -33.68 -14.65
N ARG A 151 -3.51 -33.35 -15.59
CA ARG A 151 -3.09 -34.28 -16.65
C ARG A 151 -2.32 -35.47 -16.09
N CYS A 152 -1.42 -35.25 -15.13
CA CYS A 152 -0.68 -36.33 -14.48
C CYS A 152 -1.62 -37.34 -13.80
N GLU A 153 -2.62 -36.87 -13.06
CA GLU A 153 -3.60 -37.75 -12.39
C GLU A 153 -4.43 -38.57 -13.41
N ALA A 154 -4.75 -37.99 -14.58
CA ALA A 154 -5.39 -38.74 -15.65
C ALA A 154 -4.47 -39.84 -16.22
N GLU A 155 -3.19 -39.55 -16.42
CA GLU A 155 -2.20 -40.54 -16.88
C GLU A 155 -1.94 -41.63 -15.84
N LYS A 156 -1.88 -41.28 -14.55
CA LYS A 156 -1.77 -42.23 -13.45
C LYS A 156 -2.94 -43.21 -13.41
N THR A 157 -4.14 -42.74 -13.73
CA THR A 157 -5.33 -43.61 -13.88
C THR A 157 -5.11 -44.64 -14.98
N ASN A 158 -4.60 -44.23 -16.15
CA ASN A 158 -4.30 -45.15 -17.26
C ASN A 158 -3.25 -46.21 -16.86
N VAL A 159 -2.16 -45.81 -16.20
CA VAL A 159 -1.11 -46.73 -15.75
C VAL A 159 -1.61 -47.67 -14.65
N THR A 160 -2.54 -47.21 -13.81
CA THR A 160 -3.22 -48.06 -12.83
C THR A 160 -4.00 -49.17 -13.53
N SER A 161 -4.83 -48.82 -14.52
CA SER A 161 -5.57 -49.79 -15.32
C SER A 161 -4.67 -50.76 -16.08
N GLU A 162 -3.52 -50.29 -16.58
CA GLU A 162 -2.54 -51.19 -17.22
C GLU A 162 -1.97 -52.21 -16.24
N LYS A 163 -1.58 -51.78 -15.03
CA LYS A 163 -1.10 -52.70 -13.99
C LYS A 163 -2.17 -53.72 -13.60
N GLU A 164 -3.43 -53.30 -13.49
CA GLU A 164 -4.56 -54.20 -13.23
C GLU A 164 -4.76 -55.21 -14.36
N ALA A 165 -4.65 -54.78 -15.61
CA ALA A 165 -4.73 -55.67 -16.77
C ALA A 165 -3.58 -56.71 -16.79
N LYS A 166 -2.34 -56.31 -16.47
CA LYS A 166 -1.21 -57.25 -16.35
C LYS A 166 -1.38 -58.22 -15.18
N GLN A 167 -1.95 -57.76 -14.08
CA GLN A 167 -2.30 -58.62 -12.94
C GLN A 167 -3.33 -59.67 -13.35
N ALA A 168 -4.38 -59.25 -14.07
CA ALA A 168 -5.41 -60.15 -14.59
C ALA A 168 -4.82 -61.17 -15.59
N SER A 169 -3.93 -60.74 -16.49
CA SER A 169 -3.21 -61.60 -17.44
C SER A 169 -2.41 -62.70 -16.74
N LEU A 170 -1.58 -62.35 -15.76
CA LEU A 170 -0.82 -63.31 -14.98
C LEU A 170 -1.74 -64.29 -14.23
N THR A 171 -2.84 -63.78 -13.67
CA THR A 171 -3.83 -64.60 -12.94
C THR A 171 -4.51 -65.59 -13.88
N ALA A 172 -4.91 -65.14 -15.07
CA ALA A 172 -5.49 -65.99 -16.10
C ALA A 172 -4.50 -67.05 -16.57
N PHE A 173 -3.24 -66.68 -16.85
CA PHE A 173 -2.16 -67.59 -17.21
C PHE A 173 -1.96 -68.70 -16.16
N LEU A 174 -1.88 -68.33 -14.88
CA LEU A 174 -1.73 -69.29 -13.79
C LEU A 174 -2.94 -70.21 -13.64
N SER A 175 -4.15 -69.69 -13.87
CA SER A 175 -5.40 -70.49 -13.79
C SER A 175 -5.59 -71.44 -14.97
N ALA A 176 -5.11 -71.07 -16.16
CA ALA A 176 -5.25 -71.85 -17.38
C ALA A 176 -4.16 -72.93 -17.53
N ALA A 177 -3.09 -72.86 -16.74
CA ALA A 177 -1.98 -73.80 -16.80
C ALA A 177 -2.40 -75.19 -16.31
N ALA A 178 -2.46 -76.15 -17.23
CA ALA A 178 -2.70 -77.56 -16.94
C ALA A 178 -1.37 -78.34 -17.00
N ALA A 179 -0.79 -78.64 -15.84
CA ALA A 179 0.41 -79.46 -15.78
C ALA A 179 0.12 -80.89 -16.29
N PRO A 180 1.11 -81.55 -16.92
CA PRO A 180 1.06 -82.99 -17.19
C PRO A 180 0.81 -83.79 -15.91
N SER A 181 0.44 -85.07 -16.07
CA SER A 181 0.24 -85.97 -14.93
C SER A 181 1.39 -85.83 -13.92
N ASN A 182 1.03 -85.61 -12.66
CA ASN A 182 1.94 -85.66 -11.52
C ASN A 182 2.09 -87.08 -10.96
N VAL A 183 1.32 -88.04 -11.51
CA VAL A 183 1.38 -89.44 -11.13
C VAL A 183 2.50 -90.10 -11.91
N MET A 184 3.60 -90.38 -11.21
CA MET A 184 4.72 -91.14 -11.75
C MET A 184 4.27 -92.56 -12.13
N PRO A 185 4.74 -93.12 -13.26
CA PRO A 185 4.40 -94.49 -13.67
C PRO A 185 4.71 -95.54 -12.59
N ALA A 186 3.87 -96.58 -12.54
CA ALA A 186 3.96 -97.63 -11.52
C ALA A 186 5.25 -98.47 -11.62
N GLN A 187 5.70 -98.75 -12.85
CA GLN A 187 7.01 -99.38 -13.06
C GLN A 187 8.11 -98.33 -13.00
N ARG A 188 9.02 -98.52 -12.04
CA ARG A 188 10.21 -97.68 -11.88
C ARG A 188 11.38 -98.36 -12.57
N GLY A 189 11.84 -97.78 -13.66
CA GLY A 189 12.91 -98.31 -14.51
C GLY A 189 12.94 -97.63 -15.88
N PRO A 190 13.85 -98.01 -16.78
CA PRO A 190 13.92 -97.50 -18.15
C PRO A 190 12.78 -98.10 -18.98
N THR A 191 11.56 -97.62 -18.74
CA THR A 191 10.36 -98.00 -19.49
C THR A 191 9.89 -96.83 -20.37
N PRO A 192 9.24 -97.11 -21.51
CA PRO A 192 8.69 -96.07 -22.38
C PRO A 192 7.73 -95.12 -21.66
N GLU A 193 6.98 -95.60 -20.66
CA GLU A 193 6.04 -94.79 -19.87
C GLU A 193 6.77 -93.78 -18.98
N MET A 194 7.90 -94.18 -18.39
CA MET A 194 8.75 -93.29 -17.59
C MET A 194 9.40 -92.21 -18.46
N ASP A 195 9.91 -92.60 -19.64
CA ASP A 195 10.50 -91.65 -20.59
C ASP A 195 9.47 -90.62 -21.08
N ALA A 196 8.25 -91.07 -21.43
CA ALA A 196 7.16 -90.18 -21.83
C ALA A 196 6.71 -89.24 -20.71
N PHE A 197 6.63 -89.73 -19.47
CA PHE A 197 6.31 -88.91 -18.30
C PHE A 197 7.34 -87.80 -18.07
N LEU A 198 8.64 -88.14 -18.12
CA LEU A 198 9.74 -87.18 -17.92
C LEU A 198 9.80 -86.16 -19.05
N ALA A 199 9.68 -86.60 -20.32
CA ALA A 199 9.70 -85.72 -21.48
C ALA A 199 8.54 -84.71 -21.45
N SER A 200 7.32 -85.17 -21.18
CA SER A 200 6.14 -84.29 -21.13
C SER A 200 6.22 -83.26 -20.00
N ASN A 201 6.66 -83.67 -18.80
CA ASN A 201 6.87 -82.74 -17.69
C ASN A 201 8.00 -81.74 -18.00
N LEU A 202 9.11 -82.19 -18.57
CA LEU A 202 10.23 -81.32 -18.94
C LEU A 202 9.81 -80.25 -19.95
N GLU A 203 9.12 -80.65 -21.02
CA GLU A 203 8.61 -79.73 -22.05
C GLU A 203 7.63 -78.72 -21.48
N PHE A 204 6.65 -79.18 -20.68
CA PHE A 204 5.68 -78.30 -20.04
C PHE A 204 6.37 -77.26 -19.15
N TYR A 205 7.23 -77.68 -18.21
CA TYR A 205 7.84 -76.74 -17.28
C TYR A 205 8.86 -75.82 -17.95
N ALA A 206 9.51 -76.23 -19.03
CA ALA A 206 10.37 -75.35 -19.82
C ALA A 206 9.57 -74.21 -20.47
N SER A 207 8.44 -74.53 -21.11
CA SER A 207 7.54 -73.54 -21.72
C SER A 207 6.86 -72.66 -20.66
N PHE A 208 6.28 -73.28 -19.63
CA PHE A 208 5.61 -72.59 -18.53
C PHE A 208 6.53 -71.60 -17.82
N LYS A 209 7.78 -72.00 -17.51
CA LYS A 209 8.78 -71.11 -16.89
C LYS A 209 9.01 -69.85 -17.73
N THR A 210 9.08 -70.01 -19.06
CA THR A 210 9.32 -68.89 -19.98
C THR A 210 8.14 -67.92 -20.00
N SER A 211 6.92 -68.43 -20.18
CA SER A 211 5.70 -67.59 -20.16
C SER A 211 5.43 -66.96 -18.80
N PHE A 212 5.62 -67.72 -17.71
CA PHE A 212 5.50 -67.19 -16.35
C PHE A 212 6.49 -66.05 -16.10
N ALA A 213 7.75 -66.21 -16.53
CA ALA A 213 8.76 -65.16 -16.39
C ALA A 213 8.36 -63.89 -17.18
N ALA A 214 7.80 -64.04 -18.38
CA ALA A 214 7.32 -62.93 -19.19
C ALA A 214 6.13 -62.19 -18.54
N GLU A 215 5.10 -62.91 -18.09
CA GLU A 215 3.93 -62.33 -17.40
C GLU A 215 4.34 -61.64 -16.09
N LYS A 216 5.21 -62.27 -15.30
CA LYS A 216 5.75 -61.68 -14.07
C LYS A 216 6.56 -60.42 -14.37
N ALA A 217 7.39 -60.43 -15.41
CA ALA A 217 8.17 -59.26 -15.82
C ALA A 217 7.25 -58.12 -16.28
N ALA A 218 6.19 -58.41 -17.05
CA ALA A 218 5.22 -57.42 -17.49
C ALA A 218 4.47 -56.77 -16.32
N LEU A 219 4.01 -57.57 -15.34
CA LEU A 219 3.39 -57.05 -14.12
C LEU A 219 4.37 -56.21 -13.29
N THR A 220 5.62 -56.66 -13.15
CA THR A 220 6.66 -55.93 -12.41
C THR A 220 6.94 -54.58 -13.06
N ALA A 221 7.04 -54.53 -14.40
CA ALA A 221 7.23 -53.31 -15.15
C ALA A 221 6.04 -52.35 -14.99
N ALA A 222 4.80 -52.83 -15.10
CA ALA A 222 3.61 -52.00 -14.91
C ALA A 222 3.49 -51.45 -13.48
N ALA A 223 3.85 -52.25 -12.46
CA ALA A 223 3.91 -51.79 -11.07
C ALA A 223 4.98 -50.70 -10.86
N ALA A 224 6.15 -50.85 -11.46
CA ALA A 224 7.20 -49.82 -11.43
C ALA A 224 6.73 -48.53 -12.12
N SER A 225 6.07 -48.62 -13.27
CA SER A 225 5.47 -47.47 -13.96
C SER A 225 4.45 -46.74 -13.09
N LEU A 226 3.57 -47.47 -12.40
CA LEU A 226 2.58 -46.86 -11.48
C LEU A 226 3.28 -46.15 -10.30
N SER A 227 4.30 -46.78 -9.72
CA SER A 227 5.09 -46.18 -8.64
C SER A 227 5.75 -44.88 -9.09
N ASN A 228 6.42 -44.89 -10.25
CA ASN A 228 7.08 -43.70 -10.80
C ASN A 228 6.05 -42.59 -11.09
N LYS A 229 4.92 -42.93 -11.69
CA LYS A 229 3.89 -41.94 -12.01
C LYS A 229 3.24 -41.35 -10.76
N THR A 230 3.10 -42.14 -9.70
CA THR A 230 2.59 -41.67 -8.40
C THR A 230 3.53 -40.64 -7.77
N VAL A 231 4.85 -40.85 -7.85
CA VAL A 231 5.85 -39.87 -7.37
C VAL A 231 5.77 -38.60 -8.21
N GLU A 232 5.78 -38.72 -9.54
CA GLU A 232 5.69 -37.57 -10.46
C GLU A 232 4.46 -36.69 -10.19
N CYS A 233 3.27 -37.29 -10.03
CA CYS A 233 2.07 -36.51 -9.75
C CYS A 233 2.10 -35.87 -8.36
N SER A 234 2.70 -36.54 -7.37
CA SER A 234 2.84 -35.98 -6.02
C SER A 234 3.77 -34.76 -6.01
N GLU A 235 4.89 -34.80 -6.73
CA GLU A 235 5.80 -33.65 -6.90
C GLU A 235 5.11 -32.50 -7.67
N GLY A 236 4.34 -32.84 -8.71
CA GLY A 236 3.51 -31.88 -9.43
C GLY A 236 2.46 -31.21 -8.53
N LYS A 237 1.85 -31.97 -7.62
CA LYS A 237 0.90 -31.44 -6.63
C LYS A 237 1.58 -30.47 -5.66
N VAL A 238 2.75 -30.85 -5.11
CA VAL A 238 3.52 -29.97 -4.22
C VAL A 238 3.85 -28.65 -4.90
N SER A 239 4.29 -28.70 -6.16
CA SER A 239 4.61 -27.50 -6.95
C SER A 239 3.36 -26.62 -7.17
N PHE A 240 2.23 -27.23 -7.52
CA PHE A 240 0.95 -26.54 -7.66
C PHE A 240 0.50 -25.89 -6.34
N ASP A 241 0.51 -26.63 -5.23
CA ASP A 241 0.08 -26.13 -3.92
C ASP A 241 0.95 -24.95 -3.48
N ALA A 242 2.27 -25.04 -3.66
CA ALA A 242 3.21 -23.98 -3.34
C ALA A 242 2.89 -22.70 -4.12
N LYS A 243 2.69 -22.80 -5.44
CA LYS A 243 2.36 -21.63 -6.28
C LYS A 243 0.96 -21.09 -6.04
N PHE A 244 -0.01 -21.95 -5.69
CA PHE A 244 -1.31 -21.49 -5.21
C PHE A 244 -1.19 -20.64 -3.96
N CYS A 245 -0.35 -21.06 -3.00
CA CYS A 245 -0.14 -20.30 -1.77
C CYS A 245 0.59 -18.99 -2.00
N GLU A 246 1.58 -18.96 -2.89
CA GLU A 246 2.24 -17.72 -3.32
C GLU A 246 1.22 -16.74 -3.91
N TRP A 247 0.42 -17.17 -4.89
CA TRP A 247 -0.64 -16.35 -5.48
C TRP A 247 -1.62 -15.82 -4.43
N LYS A 248 -2.07 -16.69 -3.52
CA LYS A 248 -2.98 -16.31 -2.44
C LYS A 248 -2.40 -15.23 -1.53
N ILE A 249 -1.12 -15.35 -1.15
CA ILE A 249 -0.42 -14.35 -0.33
C ILE A 249 -0.30 -13.03 -1.09
N GLU A 250 0.04 -13.04 -2.38
CA GLU A 250 0.13 -11.83 -3.18
C GLU A 250 -1.22 -11.11 -3.32
N VAL A 251 -2.30 -11.84 -3.58
CA VAL A 251 -3.66 -11.26 -3.65
C VAL A 251 -4.05 -10.61 -2.33
N GLN A 252 -3.84 -11.31 -1.22
CA GLN A 252 -4.16 -10.80 0.12
C GLN A 252 -3.30 -9.58 0.47
N GLY A 253 -2.00 -9.65 0.20
CA GLY A 253 -1.04 -8.57 0.44
C GLY A 253 -1.36 -7.32 -0.38
N ALA A 254 -1.63 -7.47 -1.68
CA ALA A 254 -2.01 -6.37 -2.56
C ALA A 254 -3.32 -5.71 -2.12
N THR A 255 -4.33 -6.52 -1.78
CA THR A 255 -5.64 -6.03 -1.30
C THR A 255 -5.51 -5.26 0.01
N ALA A 256 -4.79 -5.82 0.99
CA ALA A 256 -4.58 -5.18 2.28
C ALA A 256 -3.80 -3.88 2.15
N THR A 257 -2.70 -3.89 1.38
CA THR A 257 -1.86 -2.71 1.14
C THR A 257 -2.66 -1.59 0.49
N TYR A 258 -3.46 -1.90 -0.54
CA TYR A 258 -4.32 -0.92 -1.19
C TYR A 258 -5.36 -0.34 -0.22
N SER A 259 -6.07 -1.20 0.52
CA SER A 259 -7.10 -0.78 1.46
C SER A 259 -6.55 0.13 2.56
N THR A 260 -5.39 -0.22 3.15
CA THR A 260 -4.69 0.63 4.12
C THR A 260 -4.25 1.95 3.51
N CYS A 261 -3.58 1.94 2.34
CA CYS A 261 -3.16 3.15 1.64
C CYS A 261 -4.32 4.11 1.39
N ARG A 262 -5.45 3.58 0.89
CA ARG A 262 -6.65 4.36 0.59
C ARG A 262 -7.31 4.94 1.84
N SER A 263 -7.47 4.14 2.89
CA SER A 263 -8.13 4.57 4.12
C SER A 263 -7.30 5.62 4.85
N GLU A 264 -6.00 5.38 5.06
CA GLU A 264 -5.09 6.32 5.71
C GLU A 264 -4.96 7.62 4.90
N GLY A 265 -4.79 7.50 3.58
CA GLY A 265 -4.73 8.65 2.67
C GLY A 265 -5.99 9.51 2.73
N ALA A 266 -7.17 8.89 2.70
CA ALA A 266 -8.45 9.60 2.81
C ALA A 266 -8.63 10.28 4.17
N THR A 267 -8.26 9.62 5.27
CA THR A 267 -8.29 10.21 6.61
C THR A 267 -7.37 11.43 6.72
N LEU A 268 -6.14 11.33 6.23
CA LEU A 268 -5.19 12.44 6.24
C LEU A 268 -5.65 13.62 5.37
N TYR A 269 -6.17 13.33 4.17
CA TYR A 269 -6.74 14.35 3.31
C TYR A 269 -7.89 15.09 4.00
N GLN A 270 -8.84 14.36 4.59
CA GLN A 270 -10.01 14.97 5.24
C GLN A 270 -9.62 15.80 6.46
N ALA A 271 -8.68 15.32 7.28
CA ALA A 271 -8.16 16.06 8.42
C ALA A 271 -7.49 17.36 7.96
N THR A 272 -6.64 17.28 6.93
CA THR A 272 -5.96 18.45 6.35
C THR A 272 -6.96 19.44 5.76
N LEU A 273 -7.98 18.96 5.04
CA LEU A 273 -9.02 19.80 4.46
C LEU A 273 -9.77 20.60 5.52
N ASN A 274 -10.14 19.95 6.63
CA ASN A 274 -10.82 20.63 7.73
C ASN A 274 -9.94 21.74 8.34
N THR A 275 -8.66 21.45 8.59
CA THR A 275 -7.70 22.44 9.09
C THR A 275 -7.49 23.57 8.08
N ALA A 276 -7.28 23.25 6.81
CA ALA A 276 -7.08 24.23 5.75
C ALA A 276 -8.30 25.16 5.59
N ARG A 277 -9.54 24.62 5.64
CA ARG A 277 -10.78 25.41 5.60
C ARG A 277 -10.86 26.38 6.78
N SER A 278 -10.53 25.93 7.99
CA SER A 278 -10.45 26.80 9.17
C SER A 278 -9.41 27.91 8.98
N ASN A 279 -8.20 27.56 8.55
CA ASN A 279 -7.13 28.49 8.28
C ASN A 279 -7.50 29.51 7.18
N ALA A 280 -8.19 29.07 6.13
CA ALA A 280 -8.67 29.93 5.06
C ALA A 280 -9.70 30.94 5.58
N GLY A 281 -10.62 30.51 6.45
CA GLY A 281 -11.54 31.41 7.15
C GLY A 281 -10.80 32.48 7.96
N GLY A 282 -9.81 32.06 8.76
CA GLY A 282 -8.96 32.97 9.52
C GLY A 282 -8.20 33.97 8.64
N ARG A 283 -7.57 33.49 7.56
CA ARG A 283 -6.86 34.34 6.59
C ARG A 283 -7.77 35.34 5.89
N LYS A 284 -9.01 34.98 5.57
CA LYS A 284 -9.99 35.91 5.00
C LYS A 284 -10.37 37.01 6.00
N ALA A 285 -10.52 36.65 7.27
CA ALA A 285 -10.76 37.63 8.33
C ALA A 285 -9.55 38.56 8.52
N ASP A 286 -8.33 38.01 8.56
CA ASP A 286 -7.08 38.78 8.63
C ASP A 286 -6.96 39.72 7.42
N TYR A 287 -7.22 39.23 6.21
CA TYR A 287 -7.22 40.07 5.00
C TYR A 287 -8.20 41.23 5.14
N GLY A 288 -9.43 40.98 5.59
CA GLY A 288 -10.40 42.03 5.82
C GLY A 288 -9.96 43.07 6.86
N ALA A 289 -9.37 42.62 7.96
CA ALA A 289 -8.80 43.51 8.97
C ALA A 289 -7.62 44.34 8.41
N LEU A 290 -6.73 43.74 7.62
CA LEU A 290 -5.62 44.43 6.96
C LEU A 290 -6.10 45.51 5.99
N MET A 291 -7.14 45.23 5.19
CA MET A 291 -7.71 46.23 4.29
C MET A 291 -8.30 47.41 5.08
N LYS A 292 -8.96 47.13 6.20
CA LYS A 292 -9.52 48.18 7.07
C LYS A 292 -8.41 49.01 7.73
N VAL A 293 -7.40 48.36 8.29
CA VAL A 293 -6.21 49.02 8.86
C VAL A 293 -5.53 49.89 7.82
N GLN A 294 -5.30 49.38 6.60
CA GLN A 294 -4.73 50.18 5.52
C GLN A 294 -5.55 51.44 5.28
N CYS A 295 -6.86 51.31 5.18
CA CYS A 295 -7.71 52.46 4.91
C CYS A 295 -7.54 53.53 6.00
N PHE A 296 -7.55 53.11 7.26
CA PHE A 296 -7.28 54.00 8.39
C PHE A 296 -5.87 54.59 8.42
N LEU A 297 -4.83 53.85 8.05
CA LEU A 297 -3.48 54.41 7.92
C LEU A 297 -3.44 55.50 6.83
N LYS A 298 -4.20 55.37 5.75
CA LYS A 298 -4.33 56.45 4.74
C LYS A 298 -5.03 57.70 5.30
N VAL A 299 -6.01 57.54 6.18
CA VAL A 299 -6.63 58.68 6.91
C VAL A 299 -5.58 59.42 7.74
N LEU A 300 -4.77 58.68 8.49
CA LEU A 300 -3.71 59.25 9.33
C LEU A 300 -2.61 59.97 8.51
N LEU A 301 -2.38 59.54 7.27
CA LEU A 301 -1.40 60.13 6.37
C LEU A 301 -1.94 61.33 5.57
N ALA A 302 -3.21 61.70 5.71
CA ALA A 302 -3.77 62.88 5.06
C ALA A 302 -2.99 64.17 5.43
N TRP A 303 -3.01 65.16 4.54
CA TRP A 303 -2.24 66.40 4.71
C TRP A 303 -2.99 67.47 5.52
N ASP A 304 -4.31 67.37 5.62
CA ASP A 304 -5.16 68.25 6.44
C ASP A 304 -6.39 67.51 6.99
N SER A 305 -7.09 68.15 7.93
CA SER A 305 -8.23 67.58 8.64
C SER A 305 -9.50 67.43 7.79
N ALA A 306 -9.66 68.21 6.73
CA ALA A 306 -10.79 68.06 5.81
C ALA A 306 -10.61 66.80 4.95
N MET A 307 -9.40 66.56 4.47
CA MET A 307 -9.01 65.36 3.74
C MET A 307 -9.07 64.12 4.63
N ALA A 308 -8.64 64.22 5.89
CA ALA A 308 -8.76 63.12 6.85
C ALA A 308 -10.23 62.75 7.10
N THR A 309 -11.11 63.73 7.31
CA THR A 309 -12.57 63.50 7.47
C THR A 309 -13.17 62.81 6.24
N SER A 310 -12.87 63.32 5.04
CA SER A 310 -13.36 62.71 3.79
C SER A 310 -12.86 61.27 3.60
N LYS A 311 -11.59 60.99 3.91
CA LYS A 311 -11.02 59.63 3.81
C LYS A 311 -11.59 58.69 4.87
N LEU A 312 -11.90 59.19 6.06
CA LEU A 312 -12.53 58.39 7.10
C LEU A 312 -13.95 57.95 6.70
N GLU A 313 -14.72 58.85 6.07
CA GLU A 313 -16.03 58.52 5.52
C GLU A 313 -15.93 57.49 4.39
N GLU A 314 -14.94 57.61 3.50
CA GLU A 314 -14.67 56.59 2.47
C GLU A 314 -14.37 55.23 3.12
N CYS A 315 -13.45 55.18 4.09
CA CYS A 315 -13.06 53.94 4.77
C CYS A 315 -14.17 53.29 5.59
N SER A 316 -15.11 54.09 6.10
CA SER A 316 -16.24 53.58 6.89
C SER A 316 -17.34 52.99 6.01
N ASN A 317 -17.43 53.44 4.77
CA ASN A 317 -18.45 53.02 3.80
C ASN A 317 -17.91 52.00 2.77
N GLU A 318 -16.60 51.80 2.69
CA GLU A 318 -15.98 50.85 1.77
C GLU A 318 -16.25 49.42 2.22
N ALA A 319 -16.91 48.65 1.35
CA ALA A 319 -17.06 47.21 1.56
C ALA A 319 -15.70 46.54 1.44
N VAL A 320 -15.35 45.70 2.42
CA VAL A 320 -14.13 44.89 2.38
C VAL A 320 -14.10 44.09 1.07
N THR A 321 -13.02 44.23 0.30
CA THR A 321 -12.83 43.54 -0.98
C THR A 321 -12.98 42.03 -0.80
N ASN A 322 -13.71 41.37 -1.71
CA ASN A 322 -13.95 39.93 -1.66
C ASN A 322 -12.62 39.15 -1.67
N PRO A 323 -12.28 38.40 -0.61
CA PRO A 323 -11.00 37.68 -0.49
C PRO A 323 -11.01 36.33 -1.23
N SER A 324 -11.62 36.27 -2.41
CA SER A 324 -11.75 35.05 -3.24
C SER A 324 -10.40 34.43 -3.63
N SER A 325 -9.34 35.25 -3.72
CA SER A 325 -7.97 34.75 -3.93
C SER A 325 -7.43 33.84 -2.81
N LEU A 326 -8.15 33.74 -1.68
CA LEU A 326 -7.83 32.89 -0.55
C LEU A 326 -8.76 31.67 -0.45
N ASP A 327 -9.64 31.47 -1.45
CA ASP A 327 -10.48 30.29 -1.57
C ASP A 327 -9.62 29.06 -1.87
N LEU A 328 -9.82 27.99 -1.09
CA LEU A 328 -9.18 26.72 -1.36
C LEU A 328 -9.82 26.07 -2.58
N THR A 329 -8.99 25.52 -3.45
CA THR A 329 -9.44 24.63 -4.52
C THR A 329 -9.31 23.21 -4.03
N GLU A 330 -10.42 22.54 -3.77
CA GLU A 330 -10.39 21.16 -3.25
C GLU A 330 -10.10 20.17 -4.38
N PRO A 331 -9.00 19.40 -4.32
CA PRO A 331 -8.71 18.42 -5.35
C PRO A 331 -9.76 17.31 -5.39
N SER A 332 -10.20 16.94 -6.59
CA SER A 332 -11.06 15.77 -6.76
C SER A 332 -10.28 14.49 -6.43
N LEU A 333 -10.82 13.66 -5.55
CA LEU A 333 -10.25 12.36 -5.23
C LEU A 333 -10.79 11.27 -6.16
N PRO A 334 -9.93 10.33 -6.63
CA PRO A 334 -10.42 9.16 -7.35
C PRO A 334 -11.29 8.27 -6.45
N ALA A 335 -12.29 7.63 -7.04
CA ALA A 335 -13.11 6.63 -6.35
C ALA A 335 -12.26 5.42 -5.92
N TYR A 336 -12.75 4.65 -4.94
CA TYR A 336 -12.13 3.39 -4.54
C TYR A 336 -12.26 2.36 -5.67
N ASN A 337 -11.17 1.67 -6.02
CA ASN A 337 -11.09 0.85 -7.21
C ASN A 337 -11.48 -0.61 -6.95
N GLU A 338 -12.77 -0.83 -6.65
CA GLU A 338 -13.33 -2.17 -6.36
C GLU A 338 -13.11 -3.17 -7.50
N THR A 339 -13.21 -2.71 -8.75
CA THR A 339 -13.01 -3.55 -9.93
C THR A 339 -11.59 -4.10 -10.00
N SER A 340 -10.58 -3.27 -9.69
CA SER A 340 -9.19 -3.72 -9.73
C SER A 340 -8.87 -4.70 -8.61
N ILE A 341 -9.39 -4.50 -7.40
CA ILE A 341 -9.28 -5.49 -6.32
C ILE A 341 -9.92 -6.81 -6.73
N SER A 342 -11.15 -6.76 -7.27
CA SER A 342 -11.87 -7.97 -7.69
C SER A 342 -11.11 -8.76 -8.76
N SER A 343 -10.39 -8.06 -9.64
CA SER A 343 -9.59 -8.69 -10.71
C SER A 343 -8.33 -9.41 -10.22
N LEU A 344 -7.87 -9.17 -8.99
CA LEU A 344 -6.77 -9.93 -8.38
C LEU A 344 -7.16 -11.40 -8.16
N GLY A 345 -8.46 -11.68 -8.12
CA GLY A 345 -9.04 -12.99 -7.87
C GLY A 345 -9.40 -13.21 -6.40
N SER A 346 -10.10 -14.32 -6.14
CA SER A 346 -10.53 -14.70 -4.79
C SER A 346 -9.93 -16.06 -4.44
N PRO A 347 -8.92 -16.11 -3.56
CA PRO A 347 -8.33 -17.37 -3.15
C PRO A 347 -9.35 -18.13 -2.29
N GLY A 348 -9.84 -19.27 -2.80
CA GLY A 348 -10.69 -20.17 -2.03
C GLY A 348 -9.97 -20.77 -0.81
N SER A 349 -10.72 -21.52 -0.02
CA SER A 349 -10.21 -22.30 1.13
C SER A 349 -9.61 -23.66 0.74
N GLU A 350 -9.46 -23.94 -0.56
CA GLU A 350 -9.14 -25.26 -1.11
C GLU A 350 -7.75 -25.78 -0.69
N VAL A 351 -6.78 -24.88 -0.45
CA VAL A 351 -5.44 -25.24 0.02
C VAL A 351 -5.14 -24.52 1.34
N GLN A 352 -4.76 -25.31 2.34
CA GLN A 352 -4.19 -24.83 3.60
C GLN A 352 -2.77 -24.33 3.31
N CYS A 353 -2.61 -23.02 3.27
CA CYS A 353 -1.29 -22.41 3.14
C CYS A 353 -0.72 -22.26 4.54
N GLU A 354 0.16 -23.17 4.95
CA GLU A 354 0.95 -22.96 6.14
C GLU A 354 1.83 -21.72 5.92
N THR A 355 1.65 -20.70 6.75
CA THR A 355 2.56 -19.57 6.81
C THR A 355 3.89 -20.08 7.36
N SER A 356 4.80 -20.51 6.48
CA SER A 356 6.11 -21.00 6.87
C SER A 356 7.02 -19.84 7.29
N ASN A 357 6.81 -19.34 8.52
CA ASN A 357 7.85 -18.64 9.29
C ASN A 357 8.88 -19.64 9.86
N ASN A 358 9.26 -20.68 9.10
CA ASN A 358 10.30 -21.61 9.50
C ASN A 358 11.32 -21.73 8.38
N ALA A 359 12.33 -20.88 8.48
CA ALA A 359 13.62 -21.13 7.87
C ALA A 359 14.15 -22.49 8.36
N ALA A 360 14.56 -23.33 7.40
CA ALA A 360 15.51 -24.42 7.55
C ALA A 360 15.28 -25.45 8.66
N THR A 361 14.67 -26.58 8.30
CA THR A 361 15.13 -27.89 8.76
C THR A 361 15.10 -28.89 7.61
N SER A 362 16.20 -28.90 6.85
CA SER A 362 16.63 -30.05 6.08
C SER A 362 17.07 -31.18 7.04
N ALA A 363 16.23 -32.19 7.22
CA ALA A 363 16.58 -33.52 7.73
C ALA A 363 15.37 -34.43 7.47
N SER A 364 15.43 -35.65 6.95
CA SER A 364 16.51 -36.53 6.51
C SER A 364 15.79 -37.65 5.75
N ILE A 365 16.00 -37.77 4.43
CA ILE A 365 15.58 -38.93 3.64
C ILE A 365 16.73 -39.96 3.71
N TYR A 366 16.75 -40.72 4.79
CA TYR A 366 17.35 -42.05 4.92
C TYR A 366 16.41 -42.74 5.92
N GLY A 367 15.59 -43.72 5.57
CA GLY A 367 15.94 -44.94 4.86
C GLY A 367 16.01 -46.06 5.91
N THR A 368 14.90 -46.73 6.19
CA THR A 368 14.89 -48.03 6.87
C THR A 368 13.75 -48.88 6.36
N TYR A 369 14.06 -49.73 5.38
CA TYR A 369 13.40 -51.03 5.24
C TYR A 369 13.93 -51.93 6.35
N GLY A 370 13.01 -52.50 7.12
CA GLY A 370 13.22 -53.62 8.04
C GLY A 370 12.02 -54.55 7.89
#